data_AF-A0A951LNW1-F1
#
_entry.id   AF-A0A951LNW1-F1
#
_cell.length_a   1.000
_cell.length_b   1.000
_cell.length_c   1.000
_cell.angle_alpha   90.00
_cell.angle_beta   90.00
_cell.angle_gamma   90.00
#
_symmetry.space_group_name_H-M   'P 1'
#
loop_
_entity.id
_entity.type
_entity.pdbx_description
1 polymer ?
#
loop_
_entity_poly.entity_id
_entity_poly.type
_entity_poly.pdbx_seq_one_letter_code
_entity_poly.pdbx_strand_id
1 'polypeptide(L)'
;LARLCLSLMGTMLLGGLWHGASWNFVIWGALHGSVLVAERLWREVRPKAWKPLPAWLGMFVTFHVVLLGWIFFRAASFGDALAFLGGIAGGAGDGALLLTPLLLALILLGMSLHFMPRFTIQQAAMRVRALPAAAVGIGAGLLILVVDAMRPEGVAPFIYYQF
;
A
#
# COMPACT_ATOMS: atom_id res chain seq x y z
N LEU A 1 21.72 -12.70 12.41
CA LEU A 1 20.39 -12.92 11.80
C LEU A 1 19.24 -12.74 12.80
N ALA A 2 19.23 -13.45 13.94
CA ALA A 2 18.18 -13.34 14.95
C ALA A 2 17.89 -11.91 15.43
N ARG A 3 18.93 -11.14 15.81
CA ARG A 3 18.79 -9.73 16.24
C ARG A 3 18.08 -8.86 15.20
N LEU A 4 18.45 -9.00 13.93
CA LEU A 4 17.82 -8.27 12.83
C LEU A 4 16.34 -8.66 12.67
N CYS A 5 16.02 -9.96 12.76
CA CYS A 5 14.64 -10.40 12.65
C CYS A 5 13.77 -9.86 13.80
N LEU A 6 14.31 -9.87 15.02
CA LEU A 6 13.67 -9.25 16.19
C LEU A 6 13.51 -7.73 16.01
N SER A 7 14.51 -7.04 15.48
CA SER A 7 14.40 -5.61 15.18
C SER A 7 13.33 -5.33 14.14
N LEU A 8 13.26 -6.09 13.04
CA LEU A 8 12.23 -5.92 12.01
C LEU A 8 10.83 -6.14 12.59
N MET A 9 10.64 -7.20 13.37
CA MET A 9 9.36 -7.49 14.01
C MET A 9 8.98 -6.41 15.02
N GLY A 10 9.91 -6.01 15.89
CA GLY A 10 9.71 -4.96 16.87
C GLY A 10 9.36 -3.63 16.23
N THR A 11 10.09 -3.21 15.20
CA THR A 11 9.79 -1.97 14.46
C THR A 11 8.40 -1.99 13.84
N MET A 12 7.97 -3.09 13.22
CA MET A 12 6.65 -3.15 12.60
C MET A 12 5.51 -3.23 13.62
N LEU A 13 5.68 -3.97 14.72
CA LEU A 13 4.70 -4.02 15.80
C LEU A 13 4.55 -2.67 16.50
N LEU A 14 5.66 -2.01 16.82
CA LEU A 14 5.65 -0.66 17.40
C LEU A 14 5.09 0.37 16.42
N GLY A 15 5.38 0.25 15.12
CA GLY A 15 4.77 1.08 14.08
C GLY A 15 3.26 0.88 13.98
N GLY A 16 2.78 -0.36 14.09
CA GLY A 16 1.35 -0.66 14.19
C GLY A 16 0.72 -0.02 15.43
N LEU A 17 1.28 -0.26 16.62
CA LEU A 17 0.79 0.33 17.86
C LEU A 17 0.84 1.85 17.88
N TRP A 18 1.80 2.46 17.17
CA TRP A 18 1.82 3.90 16.98
C TRP A 18 0.57 4.36 16.23
N HIS A 19 0.12 3.63 15.20
CA HIS A 19 -1.09 3.91 14.43
C HIS A 19 -2.39 3.75 15.21
N GLY A 20 -2.48 2.86 16.20
CA GLY A 20 -3.65 2.74 17.08
C GLY A 20 -3.58 1.55 18.03
N ALA A 21 -4.41 1.58 19.08
CA ALA A 21 -4.39 0.59 20.17
C ALA A 21 -5.26 -0.66 19.94
N SER A 22 -5.82 -0.84 18.74
CA SER A 22 -6.67 -2.00 18.41
C SER A 22 -5.86 -3.20 17.89
N TRP A 23 -6.43 -4.41 17.99
CA TRP A 23 -5.83 -5.64 17.46
C TRP A 23 -5.52 -5.59 15.96
N ASN A 24 -6.28 -4.79 15.21
CA ASN A 24 -6.07 -4.56 13.78
C ASN A 24 -4.64 -4.09 13.50
N PHE A 25 -4.15 -3.13 14.27
CA PHE A 25 -2.82 -2.56 14.07
C PHE A 25 -1.70 -3.49 14.52
N VAL A 26 -1.94 -4.29 15.56
CA VAL A 26 -0.99 -5.34 15.98
C VAL A 26 -0.84 -6.39 14.88
N ILE A 27 -1.96 -6.86 14.31
CA ILE A 27 -1.96 -7.85 13.22
C ILE A 27 -1.33 -7.26 11.96
N TRP A 28 -1.65 -6.01 11.62
CA TRP A 28 -1.02 -5.28 10.52
C TRP A 28 0.51 -5.25 10.67
N GLY A 29 1.00 -4.88 11.87
CA GLY A 29 2.43 -4.84 12.17
C GLY A 29 3.06 -6.22 12.13
N ALA A 30 2.41 -7.23 12.71
CA ALA A 30 2.87 -8.61 12.71
C ALA A 30 2.97 -9.19 11.29
N LEU A 31 1.99 -8.93 10.42
CA LEU A 31 1.99 -9.38 9.03
C LEU A 31 3.19 -8.82 8.26
N HIS A 32 3.40 -7.49 8.30
CA HIS A 32 4.52 -6.86 7.61
C HIS A 32 5.86 -7.28 8.19
N GLY A 33 5.97 -7.33 9.52
CA GLY A 33 7.17 -7.81 10.21
C GLY A 33 7.52 -9.24 9.81
N SER A 34 6.52 -10.12 9.76
CA SER A 34 6.69 -11.53 9.39
C SER A 34 7.18 -11.67 7.94
N VAL A 35 6.61 -10.91 7.01
CA VAL A 35 7.04 -10.96 5.59
C VAL A 35 8.46 -10.42 5.44
N LEU A 36 8.84 -9.34 6.14
CA LEU A 36 10.22 -8.83 6.12
C LEU A 36 11.21 -9.84 6.70
N VAL A 37 10.86 -10.50 7.80
CA VAL A 37 11.67 -11.58 8.38
C VAL A 37 11.80 -12.75 7.40
N ALA A 38 10.69 -13.21 6.82
CA ALA A 38 10.69 -14.30 5.86
C ALA A 38 11.53 -13.97 4.62
N GLU A 39 11.42 -12.75 4.09
CA GLU A 39 12.24 -12.27 2.97
C GLU A 39 13.72 -12.28 3.32
N ARG A 40 14.07 -11.81 4.52
CA ARG A 40 15.45 -11.78 4.98
C ARG A 40 16.01 -13.18 5.17
N LEU A 41 15.28 -14.07 5.83
CA LEU A 41 15.67 -15.47 6.01
C LEU A 41 15.84 -16.16 4.66
N TRP A 42 14.88 -15.98 3.74
CA TRP A 42 14.95 -16.52 2.38
C TRP A 42 16.22 -16.08 1.65
N ARG A 43 16.61 -14.81 1.74
CA ARG A 43 17.85 -14.31 1.13
C ARG A 43 19.12 -14.94 1.69
N GLU A 44 19.13 -15.27 2.97
CA GLU A 44 20.28 -15.89 3.63
C GLU A 44 20.39 -17.39 3.32
N VAL A 45 19.27 -18.10 3.23
CA VAL A 45 19.27 -19.57 3.05
C VAL A 45 19.16 -20.01 1.60
N ARG A 46 18.69 -19.15 0.68
CA ARG A 46 18.54 -19.51 -0.73
C ARG A 46 19.89 -19.91 -1.34
N PRO A 47 19.99 -21.02 -2.08
CA PRO A 47 21.19 -21.37 -2.82
C PRO A 47 21.55 -20.26 -3.82
N LYS A 48 22.83 -19.86 -3.88
CA LYS A 48 23.31 -18.85 -4.83
C LYS A 48 23.09 -19.24 -6.29
N ALA A 49 22.99 -20.54 -6.57
CA ALA A 49 22.72 -21.09 -7.90
C ALA A 49 21.27 -20.87 -8.37
N TRP A 50 20.34 -20.52 -7.47
CA TRP A 50 18.95 -20.27 -7.85
C TRP A 50 18.82 -18.95 -8.58
N LYS A 51 18.25 -19.02 -9.79
CA LYS A 51 17.89 -17.84 -10.57
C LYS A 51 16.97 -16.94 -9.74
N PRO A 52 17.16 -15.60 -9.79
CA PRO A 52 16.24 -14.70 -9.13
C PRO A 52 14.83 -14.87 -9.69
N LEU A 53 13.82 -14.71 -8.84
CA LEU A 53 12.43 -14.68 -9.27
C LEU A 53 12.25 -13.56 -10.32
N PRO A 54 11.42 -13.76 -11.35
CA PRO A 54 11.04 -12.69 -12.26
C PRO A 54 10.51 -11.49 -11.48
N ALA A 55 10.92 -10.27 -11.87
CA ALA A 55 10.54 -9.05 -11.15
C ALA A 55 9.02 -8.87 -11.04
N TRP A 56 8.27 -9.23 -12.10
CA TRP A 56 6.82 -9.14 -12.11
C TRP A 56 6.15 -10.03 -11.04
N LEU A 57 6.72 -11.21 -10.78
CA LEU A 57 6.19 -12.12 -9.77
C LEU A 57 6.48 -11.60 -8.37
N GLY A 58 7.67 -11.03 -8.14
CA GLY A 58 8.00 -10.34 -6.90
C GLY A 58 7.05 -9.17 -6.63
N MET A 59 6.81 -8.32 -7.64
CA MET A 59 5.85 -7.22 -7.55
C MET A 59 4.44 -7.72 -7.25
N PHE A 60 3.97 -8.75 -7.95
CA PHE A 60 2.64 -9.33 -7.75
C PHE A 60 2.45 -9.83 -6.31
N VAL A 61 3.41 -10.61 -5.79
CA VAL A 61 3.35 -11.14 -4.43
C VAL A 61 3.38 -10.01 -3.40
N THR A 62 4.32 -9.07 -3.52
CA THR A 62 4.41 -7.93 -2.59
C THR A 62 3.13 -7.09 -2.62
N PHE A 63 2.57 -6.82 -3.79
CA PHE A 63 1.33 -6.06 -3.95
C PHE A 63 0.18 -6.70 -3.16
N HIS A 64 -0.04 -8.01 -3.32
CA HIS A 64 -1.13 -8.70 -2.63
C HIS A 64 -0.90 -8.82 -1.12
N VAL A 65 0.33 -9.08 -0.68
CA VAL A 65 0.66 -9.07 0.76
C VAL A 65 0.36 -7.72 1.39
N VAL A 66 0.78 -6.64 0.74
CA VAL A 66 0.52 -5.28 1.23
C VAL A 66 -0.98 -5.01 1.25
N LEU A 67 -1.72 -5.30 0.16
CA LEU A 67 -3.18 -5.10 0.13
C LEU A 67 -3.91 -5.87 1.23
N LEU A 68 -3.53 -7.13 1.49
CA LEU A 68 -4.10 -7.90 2.60
C LEU A 68 -3.82 -7.24 3.95
N GLY A 69 -2.62 -6.71 4.15
CA GLY A 69 -2.30 -5.90 5.33
C GLY A 69 -3.21 -4.67 5.43
N TRP A 70 -3.43 -3.93 4.35
CA TRP A 70 -4.25 -2.72 4.32
C TRP A 70 -5.71 -2.97 4.71
N ILE A 71 -6.25 -4.18 4.57
CA ILE A 71 -7.58 -4.55 5.08
C ILE A 71 -7.65 -4.31 6.59
N PHE A 72 -6.68 -4.85 7.35
CA PHE A 72 -6.62 -4.67 8.81
C PHE A 72 -6.37 -3.20 9.18
N PHE A 73 -5.55 -2.48 8.40
CA PHE A 73 -5.28 -1.07 8.67
C PHE A 73 -6.53 -0.18 8.52
N ARG A 74 -7.41 -0.50 7.57
CA ARG A 74 -8.57 0.33 7.23
C ARG A 74 -9.85 -0.06 7.95
N ALA A 75 -10.02 -1.34 8.28
CA ALA A 75 -11.21 -1.87 8.93
C ALA A 75 -11.45 -1.20 10.29
N ALA A 76 -12.71 -0.89 10.60
CA ALA A 76 -13.08 -0.24 11.86
C ALA A 76 -12.89 -1.19 13.06
N SER A 77 -13.12 -2.48 12.87
CA SER A 77 -12.88 -3.51 13.87
C SER A 77 -12.19 -4.73 13.28
N PHE A 78 -11.72 -5.63 14.16
CA PHE A 78 -11.17 -6.91 13.74
C PHE A 78 -12.25 -7.81 13.10
N GLY A 79 -13.48 -7.74 13.60
CA GLY A 79 -14.62 -8.43 12.99
C GLY A 79 -14.86 -7.99 11.54
N ASP A 80 -14.78 -6.67 11.28
CA ASP A 80 -14.94 -6.14 9.92
C ASP A 80 -13.82 -6.61 8.98
N ALA A 81 -12.57 -6.64 9.47
CA ALA A 81 -11.44 -7.15 8.69
C ALA A 81 -11.65 -8.62 8.27
N LEU A 82 -12.15 -9.46 9.19
CA LEU A 82 -12.49 -10.85 8.88
C LEU A 82 -13.68 -10.96 7.91
N ALA A 83 -14.69 -10.08 8.05
CA ALA A 83 -15.81 -10.03 7.12
C ALA A 83 -15.35 -9.66 5.69
N PHE A 84 -14.43 -8.70 5.55
CA PHE A 84 -13.81 -8.38 4.25
C PHE A 84 -13.09 -9.59 3.64
N LEU A 85 -12.27 -10.30 4.42
CA LEU A 85 -11.57 -11.49 3.96
C LEU A 85 -12.54 -12.62 3.58
N GLY A 86 -13.60 -12.80 4.37
CA GLY A 86 -14.69 -13.74 4.09
C GLY A 86 -15.42 -13.40 2.78
N GLY A 87 -15.68 -12.12 2.51
CA GLY A 87 -16.26 -11.66 1.25
C GLY A 87 -15.36 -11.90 0.03
N ILE A 88 -14.05 -11.71 0.17
CA ILE A 88 -13.08 -12.02 -0.89
C ILE A 88 -13.05 -13.52 -1.17
N ALA A 89 -13.06 -14.36 -0.12
CA ALA A 89 -13.00 -15.81 -0.24
C ALA A 89 -14.32 -16.44 -0.71
N GLY A 90 -15.45 -15.89 -0.27
CA GLY A 90 -16.80 -16.34 -0.61
C GLY A 90 -17.29 -15.91 -2.00
N GLY A 91 -16.53 -15.05 -2.69
CA GLY A 91 -16.91 -14.46 -3.97
C GLY A 91 -17.88 -13.28 -3.83
N ALA A 92 -18.09 -12.57 -4.94
CA ALA A 92 -19.13 -11.54 -4.99
C ALA A 92 -20.50 -12.24 -4.88
N GLY A 93 -21.13 -12.18 -3.70
CA GLY A 93 -22.54 -12.56 -3.56
C GLY A 93 -23.46 -11.63 -4.36
N ASP A 94 -24.76 -11.62 -4.08
CA ASP A 94 -25.75 -10.74 -4.73
C ASP A 94 -25.56 -9.23 -4.43
N GLY A 95 -24.46 -8.85 -3.77
CA GLY A 95 -24.11 -7.47 -3.50
C GLY A 95 -23.90 -6.73 -4.83
N ALA A 96 -24.62 -5.62 -5.00
CA ALA A 96 -24.45 -4.76 -6.16
C ALA A 96 -22.97 -4.38 -6.31
N LEU A 97 -22.34 -4.83 -7.40
CA LEU A 97 -20.99 -4.40 -7.74
C LEU A 97 -21.04 -2.87 -7.90
N LEU A 98 -20.43 -2.14 -6.97
CA LEU A 98 -20.25 -0.68 -7.06
C LEU A 98 -19.20 -0.28 -8.10
N LEU A 99 -18.95 -1.14 -9.10
CA LEU A 99 -18.05 -0.93 -10.21
C LEU A 99 -18.66 0.10 -11.18
N THR A 100 -18.61 1.37 -10.79
CA THR A 100 -18.91 2.45 -11.71
C THR A 100 -17.80 2.57 -12.76
N PRO A 101 -18.09 3.06 -13.99
CA PRO A 101 -17.06 3.28 -15.00
C PRO A 101 -15.92 4.17 -14.50
N LEU A 102 -16.24 5.17 -13.66
CA LEU A 102 -15.24 6.04 -13.03
C LEU A 102 -14.33 5.25 -12.08
N LEU A 103 -14.90 4.44 -11.17
CA LEU A 103 -14.12 3.62 -10.24
C LEU A 103 -13.22 2.65 -11.01
N LEU A 104 -13.74 2.00 -12.04
CA LEU A 104 -12.96 1.11 -12.89
C LEU A 104 -11.80 1.86 -13.57
N ALA A 105 -12.07 3.04 -14.14
CA ALA A 105 -11.03 3.87 -14.75
C ALA A 105 -9.94 4.27 -13.75
N LEU A 106 -10.30 4.62 -12.50
CA LEU A 106 -9.35 4.96 -11.45
C LEU A 106 -8.51 3.75 -11.01
N ILE A 107 -9.12 2.57 -10.88
CA ILE A 107 -8.39 1.32 -10.57
C ILE A 107 -7.39 1.01 -11.68
N LEU A 108 -7.83 1.06 -12.94
CA LEU A 108 -6.98 0.80 -14.09
C LEU A 108 -5.85 1.82 -14.20
N LEU A 109 -6.12 3.10 -13.95
CA LEU A 109 -5.09 4.15 -13.92
C LEU A 109 -4.07 3.87 -12.80
N GLY A 110 -4.53 3.56 -11.59
CA GLY A 110 -3.67 3.23 -10.46
C GLY A 110 -2.80 2.01 -10.71
N MET A 111 -3.38 0.92 -11.25
CA MET A 111 -2.65 -0.28 -11.65
C MET A 111 -1.64 0.02 -12.77
N SER A 112 -2.03 0.80 -13.77
CA SER A 112 -1.14 1.17 -14.87
C SER A 112 0.07 1.97 -14.38
N LEU A 113 -0.14 2.91 -13.46
CA LEU A 113 0.95 3.69 -12.85
C LEU A 113 1.83 2.83 -11.95
N HIS A 114 1.26 1.89 -11.18
CA HIS A 114 2.01 0.99 -10.30
C HIS A 114 2.93 0.05 -11.08
N PHE A 115 2.44 -0.54 -12.18
CA PHE A 115 3.21 -1.45 -13.03
C PHE A 115 4.00 -0.73 -14.12
N MET A 116 4.00 0.61 -14.14
CA MET A 116 4.74 1.39 -15.12
C MET A 116 6.24 1.15 -14.96
N PRO A 117 6.98 0.83 -16.05
CA PRO A 117 8.42 0.65 -15.98
C PRO A 117 9.13 1.89 -15.44
N ARG A 118 10.12 1.68 -14.56
CA ARG A 118 10.90 2.77 -13.95
C ARG A 118 11.54 3.69 -14.98
N PHE A 119 11.94 3.16 -16.13
CA PHE A 119 12.49 3.94 -17.24
C PHE A 119 11.51 4.99 -17.76
N THR A 120 10.24 4.64 -17.92
CA THR A 120 9.19 5.58 -18.37
C THR A 120 8.99 6.71 -17.36
N ILE A 121 8.97 6.36 -16.06
CA ILE A 121 8.89 7.35 -14.97
C ILE A 121 10.11 8.29 -15.01
N GLN A 122 11.31 7.74 -15.19
CA GLN A 122 12.55 8.52 -15.27
C GLN A 122 12.57 9.45 -16.48
N GLN A 123 12.13 8.97 -17.66
CA GLN A 123 12.02 9.81 -18.85
C GLN A 123 11.01 10.95 -18.65
N ALA A 124 9.85 10.66 -18.08
CA ALA A 124 8.86 11.69 -17.76
C ALA A 124 9.43 12.72 -16.77
N ALA A 125 10.12 12.27 -15.72
CA ALA A 125 10.79 13.14 -14.75
C ALA A 125 11.85 14.03 -15.40
N MET A 126 12.66 13.49 -16.32
CA MET A 126 13.65 14.28 -17.06
C MET A 126 13.00 15.34 -17.96
N ARG A 127 11.85 15.04 -18.58
CA ARG A 127 11.08 16.02 -19.36
C ARG A 127 10.52 17.13 -18.47
N VAL A 128 9.94 16.78 -17.32
CA VAL A 128 9.44 17.76 -16.35
C VAL A 128 10.57 18.64 -15.83
N ARG A 129 11.74 18.06 -15.55
CA ARG A 129 12.93 18.80 -15.10
C ARG A 129 13.46 19.78 -16.15
N ALA A 130 13.23 19.53 -17.43
CA ALA A 130 13.64 20.43 -18.51
C ALA A 130 12.69 21.64 -18.67
N LEU A 131 11.52 21.63 -18.01
CA LEU A 131 10.60 22.77 -18.05
C LEU A 131 11.15 23.94 -17.20
N PRO A 132 10.77 25.19 -17.53
CA PRO A 132 11.08 26.33 -16.68
C PRO A 132 10.52 26.13 -15.26
N ALA A 133 11.29 26.55 -14.25
CA ALA A 133 10.89 26.40 -12.84
C ALA A 133 9.52 27.01 -12.54
N ALA A 134 9.19 28.14 -13.19
CA ALA A 134 7.87 28.78 -13.08
C ALA A 134 6.73 27.87 -13.58
N ALA A 135 6.93 27.17 -14.70
CA ALA A 135 5.91 26.26 -15.25
C ALA A 135 5.67 25.06 -14.33
N VAL A 136 6.75 24.49 -13.77
CA VAL A 136 6.66 23.41 -12.78
C VAL A 136 5.95 23.91 -11.51
N GLY A 137 6.30 25.11 -11.04
CA GLY A 137 5.68 25.74 -9.87
C GLY A 137 4.18 26.00 -10.05
N ILE A 138 3.77 26.54 -11.20
CA ILE A 138 2.36 26.75 -11.53
C ILE A 138 1.63 25.42 -11.61
N GLY A 139 2.20 24.42 -12.27
CA GLY A 139 1.60 23.08 -12.37
C GLY A 139 1.41 22.43 -11.00
N ALA A 140 2.42 22.49 -10.13
CA ALA A 140 2.33 22.00 -8.76
C ALA A 140 1.29 22.77 -7.93
N GLY A 141 1.23 24.10 -8.07
CA GLY A 141 0.23 24.94 -7.40
C GLY A 141 -1.19 24.59 -7.83
N LEU A 142 -1.43 24.44 -9.13
CA LEU A 142 -2.73 24.01 -9.66
C LEU A 142 -3.12 22.62 -9.16
N LEU A 143 -2.17 21.67 -9.12
CA LEU A 143 -2.42 20.35 -8.57
C LEU A 143 -2.82 20.41 -7.10
N ILE A 144 -2.13 21.22 -6.30
CA ILE A 144 -2.48 21.42 -4.88
C ILE A 144 -3.87 22.02 -4.76
N LEU A 145 -4.23 23.02 -5.57
CA LEU A 145 -5.57 23.62 -5.56
C LEU A 145 -6.66 22.63 -5.97
N VAL A 146 -6.38 21.74 -6.93
CA VAL A 146 -7.31 20.66 -7.29
C VAL A 146 -7.49 19.69 -6.13
N VAL A 147 -6.40 19.28 -5.48
CA VAL A 147 -6.47 18.40 -4.29
C VAL A 147 -7.23 19.07 -3.15
N ASP A 148 -7.00 20.37 -2.90
CA ASP A 148 -7.70 21.14 -1.89
C ASP A 148 -9.20 21.30 -2.22
N ALA A 149 -9.55 21.53 -3.48
CA ALA A 149 -10.94 21.61 -3.93
C ALA A 149 -11.69 20.26 -3.83
N MET A 150 -10.97 19.14 -3.85
CA MET A 150 -11.53 17.80 -3.69
C MET A 150 -11.59 17.33 -2.23
N ARG A 151 -11.05 18.11 -1.28
CA ARG A 151 -11.05 17.69 0.13
C ARG A 151 -12.46 17.77 0.72
N PRO A 152 -12.86 16.85 1.62
CA PRO A 152 -14.09 17.00 2.40
C PRO A 152 -14.06 18.28 3.23
N GLU A 153 -15.18 18.99 3.32
CA GLU A 153 -15.31 20.16 4.20
C GLU A 153 -15.30 19.74 5.68
N GLY A 154 -14.58 20.49 6.51
CA GLY A 154 -14.45 20.26 7.95
C GLY A 154 -13.05 19.80 8.39
N VAL A 155 -12.86 19.73 9.71
CA VAL A 155 -11.63 19.16 10.28
C VAL A 155 -11.78 17.65 10.28
N ALA A 156 -11.02 16.97 9.42
CA ALA A 156 -10.95 15.51 9.47
C ALA A 156 -10.53 15.09 10.89
N PRO A 157 -11.29 14.21 11.57
CA PRO A 157 -10.88 13.71 12.87
C PRO A 157 -9.47 13.14 12.77
N PHE A 158 -8.60 13.50 13.71
CA PHE A 158 -7.24 12.99 13.72
C PHE A 158 -7.32 11.46 13.73
N ILE A 159 -6.60 10.79 12.81
CA ILE A 159 -6.74 9.35 12.51
C ILE A 159 -6.73 8.48 13.78
N TYR A 160 -6.01 8.91 14.83
CA TYR A 160 -5.87 8.23 16.12
C TYR A 160 -7.09 8.24 17.04
N TYR A 161 -8.13 9.03 16.74
CA TYR A 161 -9.37 9.07 17.53
C TYR A 161 -10.50 8.21 16.95
N GLN A 162 -10.23 7.42 15.90
CA GLN A 162 -11.24 6.59 15.23
C GLN A 162 -11.16 5.10 15.59
N PHE A 163 -10.51 4.75 16.71
CA PHE A 163 -10.27 3.37 17.14
C PHE A 163 -10.76 3.12 18.57
#